data_AF-A0A0J9WAW3-F1
#
_entry.id   AF-A0A0J9WAW3-F1
#
_cell.length_a   1.000
_cell.length_b   1.000
_cell.length_c   1.000
_cell.angle_alpha   90.00
_cell.angle_beta   90.00
_cell.angle_gamma   90.00
#
_symmetry.space_group_name_H-M   'P 1'
#
loop_
_entity.id
_entity.type
_entity.pdbx_description
1 polymer ?
#
loop_
_entity_poly.entity_id
_entity_poly.type
_entity_poly.pdbx_seq_one_letter_code
_entity_poly.pdbx_strand_id
1 'polypeptide(L)'
;MNISDTYTGNKVPQATNRAMNDQAAHVLHEWMALGRALTESPKIIQTQFCLCLQILGLTLLERYDGTMANALLGLGETEIISTLSEDSEAEYENLASLDQDDINLAFHYIALMRILLEEAGGEEAHMQREYYDSTYSATQNQVIYGAAVGVHGPCSIQKTDVTALHDALSQSEVCAGRPLAISAIKELLEICSAALETDWIIVEREPKEGKMS
;
A
#
# COMPACT_ATOMS: atom_id res chain seq x y z
N MET A 1 -46.77 30.38 -34.36
CA MET A 1 -45.78 29.29 -34.19
C MET A 1 -44.40 29.87 -34.42
N ASN A 2 -43.61 30.00 -33.36
CA ASN A 2 -42.17 30.20 -33.43
C ASN A 2 -41.61 29.47 -32.21
N ILE A 3 -41.14 28.24 -32.45
CA ILE A 3 -40.42 27.47 -31.44
C ILE A 3 -38.96 27.87 -31.65
N SER A 4 -38.47 28.77 -30.81
CA SER A 4 -37.05 29.01 -30.69
C SER A 4 -36.47 27.84 -29.90
N ASP A 5 -35.82 26.92 -30.61
CA ASP A 5 -34.98 25.88 -30.02
C ASP A 5 -33.78 26.55 -29.34
N THR A 6 -33.95 26.90 -28.07
CA THR A 6 -32.82 27.17 -27.18
C THR A 6 -32.08 25.87 -26.95
N TYR A 7 -30.97 25.71 -27.67
CA TYR A 7 -29.87 24.80 -27.36
C TYR A 7 -29.50 24.95 -25.87
N THR A 8 -29.95 24.01 -25.03
CA THR A 8 -29.34 23.76 -23.74
C THR A 8 -28.03 23.03 -24.01
N GLY A 9 -26.97 23.81 -24.24
CA GLY A 9 -25.61 23.29 -24.23
C GLY A 9 -25.34 22.72 -22.83
N ASN A 10 -25.43 21.40 -22.70
CA ASN A 10 -24.88 20.67 -21.58
C ASN A 10 -23.37 20.92 -21.56
N LYS A 11 -22.94 21.97 -20.85
CA LYS A 11 -21.55 22.10 -20.44
C LYS A 11 -21.29 21.04 -19.40
N VAL A 12 -20.88 19.86 -19.86
CA VAL A 12 -20.22 18.86 -19.01
C VAL A 12 -19.05 19.56 -18.29
N PRO A 13 -18.88 19.41 -16.97
CA PRO A 13 -17.95 20.23 -16.23
C PRO A 13 -16.50 19.83 -16.54
N GLN A 14 -15.88 20.52 -17.50
CA GLN A 14 -14.45 20.39 -17.81
C GLN A 14 -13.55 20.61 -16.57
N ALA A 15 -14.03 21.35 -15.56
CA ALA A 15 -13.33 21.57 -14.31
C ALA A 15 -13.25 20.32 -13.42
N THR A 16 -14.31 19.50 -13.38
CA THR A 16 -14.32 18.25 -12.60
C THR A 16 -13.33 17.23 -13.19
N ASN A 17 -13.33 17.08 -14.52
CA ASN A 17 -12.36 16.22 -15.20
C ASN A 17 -10.92 16.69 -15.03
N ARG A 18 -10.70 18.02 -14.94
CA ARG A 18 -9.35 18.55 -14.70
C ARG A 18 -8.84 18.25 -13.29
N ALA A 19 -9.66 18.49 -12.27
CA ALA A 19 -9.30 18.21 -10.88
C ALA A 19 -9.05 16.71 -10.64
N MET A 20 -9.88 15.85 -11.24
CA MET A 20 -9.68 14.39 -11.17
C MET A 20 -8.39 13.97 -11.87
N ASN A 21 -8.09 14.51 -13.06
CA ASN A 21 -6.83 14.23 -13.75
C ASN A 21 -5.61 14.71 -12.97
N ASP A 22 -5.69 15.89 -12.33
CA ASP A 22 -4.62 16.42 -11.50
C ASP A 22 -4.38 15.50 -10.27
N GLN A 23 -5.44 14.96 -9.67
CA GLN A 23 -5.33 13.97 -8.59
C GLN A 23 -4.75 12.63 -9.07
N ALA A 24 -5.23 12.09 -10.19
CA ALA A 24 -4.69 10.86 -10.79
C ALA A 24 -3.18 10.99 -11.12
N ALA A 25 -2.77 12.16 -11.63
CA ALA A 25 -1.36 12.46 -11.86
C ALA A 25 -0.56 12.47 -10.55
N HIS A 26 -1.15 12.99 -9.48
CA HIS A 26 -0.54 13.01 -8.16
C HIS A 26 -0.45 11.61 -7.54
N VAL A 27 -1.50 10.78 -7.64
CA VAL A 27 -1.46 9.36 -7.22
C VAL A 27 -0.33 8.64 -7.93
N LEU A 28 -0.23 8.78 -9.26
CA LEU A 28 0.84 8.16 -10.03
C LEU A 28 2.22 8.65 -9.56
N HIS A 29 2.38 9.95 -9.32
CA HIS A 29 3.64 10.50 -8.82
C HIS A 29 4.07 9.86 -7.49
N GLU A 30 3.14 9.77 -6.54
CA GLU A 30 3.40 9.16 -5.23
C GLU A 30 3.68 7.66 -5.32
N TRP A 31 2.97 6.96 -6.22
CA TRP A 31 3.22 5.55 -6.52
C TRP A 31 4.62 5.32 -7.07
N MET A 32 5.03 6.09 -8.09
CA MET A 32 6.38 6.04 -8.64
C MET A 32 7.45 6.38 -7.57
N ALA A 33 7.15 7.32 -6.69
CA ALA A 33 8.05 7.67 -5.60
C ALA A 33 8.21 6.53 -4.60
N LEU A 34 7.13 5.78 -4.30
CA LEU A 34 7.17 4.59 -3.46
C LEU A 34 8.06 3.52 -4.08
N GLY A 35 7.87 3.21 -5.36
CA GLY A 35 8.73 2.26 -6.08
C GLY A 35 10.21 2.63 -6.02
N ARG A 36 10.55 3.91 -6.27
CA ARG A 36 11.93 4.40 -6.11
C ARG A 36 12.46 4.20 -4.69
N ALA A 37 11.70 4.60 -3.67
CA ALA A 37 12.14 4.45 -2.29
C ALA A 37 12.39 2.98 -1.90
N LEU A 38 11.54 2.05 -2.37
CA LEU A 38 11.74 0.62 -2.18
C LEU A 38 13.02 0.14 -2.87
N THR A 39 13.19 0.46 -4.15
CA THR A 39 14.36 0.02 -4.94
C THR A 39 15.69 0.60 -4.44
N GLU A 40 15.69 1.82 -3.90
CA GLU A 40 16.88 2.51 -3.38
C GLU A 40 17.18 2.16 -1.91
N SER A 41 16.22 1.57 -1.19
CA SER A 41 16.41 1.16 0.21
C SER A 41 17.53 0.11 0.37
N PRO A 42 18.26 0.12 1.50
CA PRO A 42 19.20 -0.95 1.83
C PRO A 42 18.55 -2.35 1.73
N LYS A 43 19.34 -3.33 1.28
CA LYS A 43 18.82 -4.68 1.00
C LYS A 43 18.08 -5.31 2.18
N ILE A 44 18.56 -5.10 3.40
CA ILE A 44 17.93 -5.62 4.61
C ILE A 44 16.50 -5.06 4.83
N ILE A 45 16.28 -3.79 4.51
CA ILE A 45 14.97 -3.13 4.62
C ILE A 45 14.04 -3.66 3.53
N GLN A 46 14.54 -3.83 2.29
CA GLN A 46 13.78 -4.47 1.21
C GLN A 46 13.31 -5.88 1.62
N THR A 47 14.21 -6.69 2.19
CA THR A 47 13.89 -8.04 2.67
C THR A 47 12.83 -7.98 3.77
N GLN A 48 12.99 -7.11 4.77
CA GLN A 48 12.03 -6.96 5.86
C GLN A 48 10.66 -6.53 5.35
N PHE A 49 10.60 -5.52 4.47
CA PHE A 49 9.37 -5.06 3.84
C PHE A 49 8.64 -6.19 3.10
N CYS A 50 9.35 -6.94 2.24
CA CYS A 50 8.79 -8.05 1.48
C CYS A 50 8.27 -9.18 2.40
N LEU A 51 9.02 -9.50 3.46
CA LEU A 51 8.60 -10.49 4.45
C LEU A 51 7.36 -10.03 5.23
N CYS A 52 7.28 -8.76 5.60
CA CYS A 52 6.10 -8.22 6.24
C CYS A 52 4.86 -8.31 5.32
N LEU A 53 4.99 -8.01 4.02
CA LEU A 53 3.90 -8.21 3.06
C LEU A 53 3.49 -9.68 2.97
N GLN A 54 4.45 -10.61 2.91
CA GLN A 54 4.14 -12.04 2.93
C GLN A 54 3.44 -12.46 4.23
N ILE A 55 3.85 -11.94 5.39
CA ILE A 55 3.21 -12.22 6.68
C ILE A 55 1.78 -11.68 6.70
N LEU A 56 1.58 -10.42 6.30
CA LEU A 56 0.26 -9.78 6.26
C LEU A 56 -0.70 -10.53 5.34
N GLY A 57 -0.22 -10.95 4.16
CA GLY A 57 -0.97 -11.80 3.24
C GLY A 57 -1.26 -13.18 3.82
N LEU A 58 -0.25 -13.92 4.29
CA LEU A 58 -0.43 -15.26 4.85
C LEU A 58 -1.43 -15.27 6.00
N THR A 59 -1.38 -14.28 6.88
CA THR A 59 -2.25 -14.21 8.06
C THR A 59 -3.72 -13.89 7.75
N LEU A 60 -4.06 -13.58 6.48
CA LEU A 60 -5.44 -13.56 5.99
C LEU A 60 -5.99 -14.96 5.69
N LEU A 61 -5.13 -15.96 5.56
CA LEU A 61 -5.49 -17.33 5.20
C LEU A 61 -5.75 -18.19 6.44
N GLU A 62 -6.68 -19.13 6.32
CA GLU A 62 -6.91 -20.16 7.35
C GLU A 62 -5.78 -21.19 7.41
N ARG A 63 -5.08 -21.39 6.29
CA ARG A 63 -4.00 -22.37 6.12
C ARG A 63 -2.91 -21.82 5.22
N TYR A 64 -1.66 -22.14 5.53
CA TYR A 64 -0.48 -21.63 4.82
C TYR A 64 0.11 -22.62 3.80
N ASP A 65 -0.62 -23.68 3.45
CA ASP A 65 -0.19 -24.72 2.48
C ASP A 65 -1.06 -24.78 1.21
N GLY A 66 -2.02 -23.85 1.08
CA GLY A 66 -2.92 -23.75 -0.07
C GLY A 66 -2.28 -23.07 -1.28
N THR A 67 -2.97 -23.11 -2.43
CA THR A 67 -2.50 -22.52 -3.70
C THR A 67 -2.11 -21.05 -3.57
N MET A 68 -2.89 -20.25 -2.83
CA MET A 68 -2.63 -18.83 -2.62
C MET A 68 -1.41 -18.58 -1.73
N ALA A 69 -1.24 -19.37 -0.67
CA ALA A 69 -0.05 -19.31 0.19
C ALA A 69 1.20 -19.69 -0.59
N ASN A 70 1.15 -20.77 -1.38
CA ASN A 70 2.28 -21.20 -2.20
C ASN A 70 2.64 -20.19 -3.29
N ALA A 71 1.64 -19.55 -3.90
CA ALA A 71 1.87 -18.47 -4.87
C ALA A 71 2.57 -17.27 -4.21
N LEU A 72 2.08 -16.83 -3.04
CA LEU A 72 2.68 -15.75 -2.26
C LEU A 72 4.12 -16.05 -1.82
N LEU A 73 4.37 -17.26 -1.30
CA LEU A 73 5.68 -17.70 -0.84
C LEU A 73 6.67 -17.84 -2.02
N GLY A 74 6.17 -18.15 -3.21
CA GLY A 74 6.97 -18.22 -4.44
C GLY A 74 7.37 -16.86 -5.02
N LEU A 75 6.85 -15.74 -4.49
CA LEU A 75 7.29 -14.41 -4.90
C LEU A 75 8.62 -14.08 -4.23
N GLY A 76 9.61 -13.70 -5.04
CA GLY A 76 10.85 -13.11 -4.55
C GLY A 76 10.71 -11.61 -4.28
N GLU A 77 11.77 -11.01 -3.74
CA GLU A 77 11.78 -9.58 -3.44
C GLU A 77 11.62 -8.73 -4.71
N THR A 78 12.20 -9.19 -5.84
CA THR A 78 12.13 -8.48 -7.12
C THR A 78 10.69 -8.42 -7.62
N GLU A 79 9.97 -9.54 -7.58
CA GLU A 79 8.59 -9.65 -8.03
C GLU A 79 7.63 -8.84 -7.15
N ILE A 80 7.84 -8.86 -5.83
CA ILE A 80 7.04 -8.05 -4.90
C ILE A 80 7.28 -6.56 -5.15
N ILE A 81 8.55 -6.12 -5.23
CA ILE A 81 8.89 -4.71 -5.44
C ILE A 81 8.47 -4.24 -6.83
N SER A 82 8.59 -5.06 -7.87
CA SER A 82 8.19 -4.66 -9.23
C SER A 82 6.70 -4.34 -9.29
N THR A 83 5.85 -5.11 -8.59
CA THR A 83 4.40 -4.87 -8.52
C THR A 83 4.08 -3.47 -7.97
N LEU A 84 4.94 -2.91 -7.12
CA LEU A 84 4.79 -1.58 -6.51
C LEU A 84 5.58 -0.48 -7.25
N SER A 85 6.28 -0.81 -8.33
CA SER A 85 7.21 0.08 -9.04
C SER A 85 6.94 0.17 -10.54
N GLU A 86 5.80 -0.33 -11.03
CA GLU A 86 5.48 -0.26 -12.45
C GLU A 86 5.21 1.18 -12.90
N ASP A 87 5.99 1.60 -13.91
CA ASP A 87 5.88 2.89 -14.58
C ASP A 87 5.25 2.68 -15.96
N SER A 88 4.02 3.14 -16.19
CA SER A 88 3.49 3.21 -17.56
C SER A 88 2.46 4.32 -17.79
N GLU A 89 2.44 4.84 -19.02
CA GLU A 89 1.40 5.76 -19.51
C GLU A 89 0.01 5.12 -19.46
N ALA A 90 -0.06 3.80 -19.62
CA ALA A 90 -1.30 3.03 -19.44
C ALA A 90 -1.82 3.10 -17.99
N GLU A 91 -0.93 3.15 -17.00
CA GLU A 91 -1.33 3.27 -15.60
C GLU A 91 -1.93 4.64 -15.29
N TYR A 92 -1.37 5.70 -15.88
CA TYR A 92 -1.98 7.03 -15.80
C TYR A 92 -3.39 7.06 -16.41
N GLU A 93 -3.56 6.47 -17.58
CA GLU A 93 -4.87 6.41 -18.25
C GLU A 93 -5.90 5.63 -17.41
N ASN A 94 -5.47 4.52 -16.78
CA ASN A 94 -6.30 3.77 -15.85
C ASN A 94 -6.73 4.64 -14.66
N LEU A 95 -5.76 5.28 -13.98
CA LEU A 95 -6.02 6.14 -12.82
C LEU A 95 -6.92 7.34 -13.17
N ALA A 96 -6.74 7.94 -14.35
CA ALA A 96 -7.56 9.07 -14.80
C ALA A 96 -9.03 8.69 -15.06
N SER A 97 -9.33 7.39 -15.17
CA SER A 97 -10.69 6.87 -15.36
C SER A 97 -11.42 6.54 -14.06
N LEU A 98 -10.70 6.52 -12.93
CA LEU A 98 -11.22 6.18 -11.61
C LEU A 98 -12.14 7.28 -11.04
N ASP A 99 -13.06 6.88 -10.17
CA ASP A 99 -13.85 7.83 -9.40
C ASP A 99 -13.09 8.35 -8.17
N GLN A 100 -13.70 9.26 -7.41
CA GLN A 100 -13.04 9.87 -6.25
C GLN A 100 -12.77 8.87 -5.13
N ASP A 101 -13.64 7.89 -4.94
CA ASP A 101 -13.49 6.91 -3.85
C ASP A 101 -12.33 5.96 -4.17
N ASP A 102 -12.20 5.55 -5.44
CA ASP A 102 -11.07 4.78 -5.95
C ASP A 102 -9.75 5.56 -5.81
N ILE A 103 -9.73 6.85 -6.15
CA ILE A 103 -8.55 7.71 -5.99
C ILE A 103 -8.15 7.86 -4.51
N ASN A 104 -9.13 8.05 -3.62
CA ASN A 104 -8.87 8.13 -2.18
C ASN A 104 -8.30 6.81 -1.65
N LEU A 105 -8.83 5.67 -2.10
CA LEU A 105 -8.30 4.36 -1.76
C LEU A 105 -6.87 4.18 -2.26
N ALA A 106 -6.55 4.64 -3.47
CA ALA A 106 -5.19 4.58 -4.01
C ALA A 106 -4.19 5.40 -3.16
N PHE A 107 -4.58 6.61 -2.74
CA PHE A 107 -3.78 7.41 -1.81
C PHE A 107 -3.57 6.71 -0.47
N HIS A 108 -4.63 6.14 0.11
CA HIS A 108 -4.53 5.39 1.35
C HIS A 108 -3.65 4.15 1.23
N TYR A 109 -3.76 3.42 0.12
CA TYR A 109 -2.90 2.29 -0.22
C TYR A 109 -1.42 2.70 -0.23
N ILE A 110 -1.09 3.80 -0.91
CA ILE A 110 0.29 4.30 -0.98
C ILE A 110 0.78 4.68 0.43
N ALA A 111 -0.06 5.33 1.23
CA ALA A 111 0.26 5.68 2.61
C ALA A 111 0.59 4.44 3.45
N LEU A 112 -0.22 3.38 3.34
CA LEU A 112 0.03 2.10 4.02
C LEU A 112 1.38 1.50 3.61
N MET A 113 1.67 1.41 2.32
CA MET A 113 2.95 0.86 1.86
C MET A 113 4.16 1.68 2.36
N ARG A 114 4.01 3.00 2.44
CA ARG A 114 5.04 3.88 3.01
C ARG A 114 5.22 3.67 4.51
N ILE A 115 4.13 3.53 5.26
CA ILE A 115 4.16 3.21 6.70
C ILE A 115 4.85 1.87 6.92
N LEU A 116 4.49 0.83 6.16
CA LEU A 116 5.15 -0.47 6.27
C LEU A 116 6.64 -0.41 5.98
N LEU A 117 7.06 0.40 4.99
CA LEU A 117 8.47 0.63 4.68
C LEU A 117 9.19 1.35 5.82
N GLU A 118 8.57 2.38 6.41
CA GLU A 118 9.09 3.09 7.58
C GLU A 118 9.28 2.14 8.77
N GLU A 119 8.26 1.34 9.11
CA GLU A 119 8.32 0.37 10.22
C GLU A 119 9.35 -0.75 9.96
N ALA A 120 9.62 -1.08 8.70
CA ALA A 120 10.72 -1.96 8.30
C ALA A 120 12.10 -1.27 8.37
N GLY A 121 12.21 -0.04 8.88
CA GLY A 121 13.44 0.72 9.04
C GLY A 121 13.82 1.58 7.82
N GLY A 122 12.90 1.78 6.89
CA GLY A 122 13.05 2.67 5.73
C GLY A 122 12.91 4.16 6.06
N GLU A 123 12.82 4.98 5.02
CA GLU A 123 12.63 6.43 5.16
C GLU A 123 11.25 6.76 5.77
N GLU A 124 11.20 7.80 6.61
CA GLU A 124 9.97 8.24 7.28
C GLU A 124 8.87 8.67 6.30
N ALA A 125 7.64 8.20 6.50
CA ALA A 125 6.49 8.46 5.65
C ALA A 125 5.78 9.80 5.93
N HIS A 126 6.48 10.79 6.49
CA HIS A 126 5.88 12.02 7.05
C HIS A 126 4.91 12.74 6.12
N MET A 127 5.19 12.80 4.82
CA MET A 127 4.32 13.48 3.86
C MET A 127 3.10 12.62 3.51
N GLN A 128 3.27 11.30 3.41
CA GLN A 128 2.21 10.38 2.99
C GLN A 128 1.20 10.06 4.09
N ARG A 129 1.49 10.43 5.35
CA ARG A 129 0.52 10.33 6.45
C ARG A 129 -0.74 11.17 6.23
N GLU A 130 -0.68 12.24 5.42
CA GLU A 130 -1.87 13.03 5.08
C GLU A 130 -2.87 12.25 4.21
N TYR A 131 -2.41 11.19 3.54
CA TYR A 131 -3.21 10.30 2.71
C TYR A 131 -3.76 9.09 3.47
N TYR A 132 -3.36 8.90 4.74
CA TYR A 132 -3.87 7.82 5.56
C TYR A 132 -5.30 8.12 6.04
N ASP A 133 -6.26 7.26 5.67
CA ASP A 133 -7.63 7.37 6.12
C ASP A 133 -7.85 6.55 7.41
N SER A 134 -7.94 7.26 8.53
CA SER A 134 -8.19 6.66 9.86
C SER A 134 -9.54 5.96 10.03
N THR A 135 -10.45 6.05 9.05
CA THR A 135 -11.73 5.32 9.10
C THR A 135 -11.55 3.84 8.77
N TYR A 136 -10.44 3.46 8.13
CA TYR A 136 -10.09 2.07 7.88
C TYR A 136 -9.62 1.39 9.17
N SER A 137 -10.25 0.27 9.51
CA SER A 137 -9.80 -0.58 10.61
C SER A 137 -8.51 -1.31 10.27
N ALA A 138 -7.77 -1.74 11.30
CA ALA A 138 -6.58 -2.59 11.14
C ALA A 138 -6.85 -3.82 10.24
N THR A 139 -8.02 -4.46 10.35
CA THR A 139 -8.38 -5.58 9.48
C THR A 139 -8.54 -5.16 8.02
N GLN A 140 -9.13 -3.99 7.74
CA GLN A 140 -9.23 -3.48 6.36
C GLN A 140 -7.85 -3.13 5.80
N ASN A 141 -6.99 -2.50 6.62
CA ASN A 141 -5.59 -2.23 6.24
C ASN A 141 -4.85 -3.53 5.88
N GLN A 142 -5.05 -4.60 6.68
CA GLN A 142 -4.45 -5.90 6.39
C GLN A 142 -4.93 -6.48 5.06
N VAL A 143 -6.23 -6.37 4.75
CA VAL A 143 -6.78 -6.80 3.45
C VAL A 143 -6.15 -6.02 2.30
N ILE A 144 -5.89 -4.73 2.47
CA ILE A 144 -5.23 -3.89 1.47
C ILE A 144 -3.78 -4.37 1.22
N TYR A 145 -3.01 -4.63 2.29
CA TYR A 145 -1.67 -5.21 2.16
C TYR A 145 -1.70 -6.60 1.48
N GLY A 146 -2.67 -7.44 1.83
CA GLY A 146 -2.85 -8.75 1.19
C GLY A 146 -3.12 -8.62 -0.30
N ALA A 147 -3.99 -7.70 -0.70
CA ALA A 147 -4.33 -7.44 -2.10
C ALA A 147 -3.10 -7.04 -2.93
N ALA A 148 -2.17 -6.28 -2.35
CA ALA A 148 -0.90 -5.89 -2.99
C ALA A 148 -0.06 -7.08 -3.49
N VAL A 149 -0.21 -8.23 -2.84
CA VAL A 149 0.51 -9.47 -3.17
C VAL A 149 -0.46 -10.59 -3.61
N GLY A 150 -1.65 -10.22 -4.07
CA GLY A 150 -2.63 -11.14 -4.66
C GLY A 150 -3.29 -12.10 -3.67
N VAL A 151 -3.34 -11.74 -2.38
CA VAL A 151 -3.91 -12.57 -1.32
C VAL A 151 -5.15 -11.94 -0.71
N HIS A 152 -6.20 -12.76 -0.58
CA HIS A 152 -7.46 -12.37 0.05
C HIS A 152 -7.93 -13.46 0.99
N GLY A 153 -8.45 -13.07 2.14
CA GLY A 153 -8.99 -14.02 3.10
C GLY A 153 -9.65 -13.31 4.29
N PRO A 154 -10.44 -14.06 5.09
CA PRO A 154 -11.24 -13.48 6.16
C PRO A 154 -10.51 -13.44 7.52
N CYS A 155 -9.31 -14.02 7.62
CA CYS A 155 -8.57 -14.09 8.87
C CYS A 155 -7.90 -12.75 9.22
N SER A 156 -7.18 -12.73 10.34
CA SER A 156 -6.46 -11.55 10.83
C SER A 156 -5.19 -11.96 11.54
N ILE A 157 -4.21 -11.07 11.56
CA ILE A 157 -2.92 -11.28 12.24
C ILE A 157 -3.03 -11.58 13.75
N GLN A 158 -4.10 -11.15 14.42
CA GLN A 158 -4.28 -11.26 15.88
C GLN A 158 -4.32 -12.70 16.42
N LYS A 159 -4.54 -13.71 15.57
CA LYS A 159 -4.64 -15.13 15.97
C LYS A 159 -3.61 -16.02 15.27
N THR A 160 -2.48 -15.43 14.88
CA THR A 160 -1.44 -16.12 14.13
C THR A 160 -0.76 -17.20 14.97
N ASP A 161 -0.69 -18.42 14.43
CA ASP A 161 0.20 -19.46 14.95
C ASP A 161 1.62 -19.17 14.43
N VAL A 162 2.47 -18.66 15.33
CA VAL A 162 3.85 -18.26 15.02
C VAL A 162 4.68 -19.45 14.51
N THR A 163 4.44 -20.66 15.00
CA THR A 163 5.18 -21.85 14.56
C THR A 163 4.74 -22.24 13.16
N ALA A 164 3.43 -22.29 12.89
CA ALA A 164 2.93 -22.57 11.54
C ALA A 164 3.38 -21.51 10.52
N LEU A 165 3.40 -20.23 10.92
CA LEU A 165 3.89 -19.14 10.08
C LEU A 165 5.39 -19.26 9.80
N HIS A 166 6.19 -19.60 10.81
CA HIS A 166 7.63 -19.85 10.66
C HIS A 166 7.91 -21.00 9.69
N ASP A 167 7.18 -22.12 9.83
CA ASP A 167 7.28 -23.27 8.93
C ASP A 167 6.91 -22.88 7.48
N ALA A 168 5.87 -22.07 7.28
CA ALA A 168 5.48 -21.59 5.96
C ALA A 168 6.53 -20.65 5.35
N LEU A 169 7.01 -19.66 6.10
CA LEU A 169 8.02 -18.70 5.64
C LEU A 169 9.37 -19.35 5.36
N SER A 170 9.67 -20.52 5.92
CA SER A 170 10.86 -21.29 5.57
C SER A 170 10.90 -21.70 4.09
N GLN A 171 9.74 -21.69 3.41
CA GLN A 171 9.58 -21.98 1.99
C GLN A 171 9.56 -20.71 1.12
N SER A 172 9.68 -19.53 1.73
CA SER A 172 9.66 -18.26 0.99
C SER A 172 10.91 -18.08 0.13
N GLU A 173 10.72 -17.70 -1.14
CA GLU A 173 11.81 -17.32 -2.04
C GLU A 173 12.56 -16.07 -1.54
N VAL A 174 11.90 -15.18 -0.77
CA VAL A 174 12.54 -14.02 -0.13
C VAL A 174 13.64 -14.45 0.86
N CYS A 175 13.48 -15.62 1.49
CA CYS A 175 14.43 -16.18 2.45
C CYS A 175 15.28 -17.32 1.87
N ALA A 176 15.28 -17.52 0.55
CA ALA A 176 16.01 -18.61 -0.09
C ALA A 176 17.48 -18.65 0.36
N GLY A 177 17.87 -19.72 1.06
CA GLY A 177 19.23 -19.92 1.55
C GLY A 177 19.59 -19.20 2.86
N ARG A 178 18.65 -18.49 3.52
CA ARG A 178 18.83 -17.87 4.84
C ARG A 178 17.61 -18.13 5.73
N PRO A 179 17.59 -19.23 6.49
CA PRO A 179 16.49 -19.54 7.40
C PRO A 179 16.30 -18.43 8.43
N LEU A 180 15.06 -17.97 8.58
CA LEU A 180 14.69 -17.03 9.65
C LEU A 180 14.63 -17.77 10.99
N ALA A 181 15.13 -17.14 12.04
CA ALA A 181 14.87 -17.59 13.39
C ALA A 181 13.43 -17.26 13.80
N ILE A 182 12.82 -18.07 14.67
CA ILE A 182 11.48 -17.77 15.22
C ILE A 182 11.42 -16.39 15.89
N SER A 183 12.51 -15.93 16.50
CA SER A 183 12.58 -14.57 17.07
C SER A 183 12.40 -13.49 16.00
N ALA A 184 12.99 -13.66 14.82
CA ALA A 184 12.82 -12.74 13.71
C ALA A 184 11.38 -12.70 13.20
N ILE A 185 10.66 -13.83 13.24
CA ILE A 185 9.22 -13.85 12.89
C ILE A 185 8.39 -13.01 13.88
N LYS A 186 8.73 -13.05 15.17
CA LYS A 186 8.04 -12.24 16.19
C LYS A 186 8.31 -10.75 15.97
N GLU A 187 9.55 -10.37 15.70
CA GLU A 187 9.92 -8.99 15.38
C GLU A 187 9.16 -8.50 14.13
N LEU A 188 9.08 -9.32 13.08
CA LEU A 188 8.31 -8.98 11.88
C LEU A 188 6.80 -8.86 12.14
N LEU A 189 6.24 -9.69 13.03
CA LEU A 189 4.83 -9.58 13.44
C LEU A 189 4.57 -8.29 14.23
N GLU A 190 5.53 -7.83 15.04
CA GLU A 190 5.45 -6.53 15.74
C GLU A 190 5.46 -5.38 14.74
N ILE A 191 6.37 -5.39 13.76
CA ILE A 191 6.41 -4.43 12.64
C ILE A 191 5.07 -4.41 11.88
N CYS A 192 4.55 -5.60 11.52
CA CYS A 192 3.27 -5.72 10.85
C CYS A 192 2.12 -5.13 11.68
N SER A 193 2.11 -5.39 12.99
CA SER A 193 1.05 -4.89 13.87
C SER A 193 1.11 -3.37 14.00
N ALA A 194 2.31 -2.80 14.13
CA ALA A 194 2.52 -1.35 14.16
C ALA A 194 2.03 -0.67 12.87
N ALA A 195 2.32 -1.28 11.71
CA ALA A 195 1.86 -0.76 10.41
C ALA A 195 0.34 -0.82 10.22
N LEU A 196 -0.38 -1.71 10.94
CA LEU A 196 -1.84 -1.87 10.85
C LEU A 196 -2.60 -0.96 11.81
N GLU A 197 -2.11 -0.78 13.03
CA GLU A 197 -2.78 -0.09 14.14
C GLU A 197 -2.23 1.33 14.33
N THR A 198 -1.98 2.02 13.23
CA THR A 198 -1.29 3.32 13.25
C THR A 198 -2.16 4.40 13.93
N ASP A 199 -1.97 4.58 15.23
CA ASP A 199 -2.51 5.66 16.10
C ASP A 199 -1.76 7.00 15.89
N TRP A 200 -1.67 7.48 14.65
CA TRP A 200 -0.89 8.69 14.35
C TRP A 200 -1.74 9.95 14.49
N ILE A 201 -1.31 10.86 15.36
CA ILE A 201 -1.85 12.21 15.44
C ILE A 201 -1.33 12.99 14.22
N ILE A 202 -2.24 13.48 13.37
CA ILE A 202 -1.90 14.44 12.32
C ILE A 202 -1.35 15.69 13.01
N VAL A 203 -0.05 15.90 12.93
CA VAL A 203 0.56 17.17 13.37
C VAL A 203 0.34 18.16 12.23
N GLU A 204 -0.68 19.01 12.37
CA GLU A 204 -0.91 20.12 11.44
C GLU A 204 0.39 20.94 11.30
N ARG A 205 0.90 21.07 10.07
CA ARG A 205 1.97 22.02 9.80
C ARG A 205 1.44 23.41 10.10
N GLU A 206 1.98 24.08 11.11
CA GLU A 206 1.73 25.50 11.30
C GLU A 206 1.98 26.22 9.97
N PRO A 207 1.03 27.04 9.49
CA PRO A 207 1.25 27.79 8.27
C PRO A 207 2.49 28.66 8.50
N LYS A 208 3.49 28.53 7.63
CA LYS A 208 4.65 29.44 7.62
C LYS A 208 4.10 30.86 7.67
N GLU A 209 4.28 31.52 8.82
CA GLU A 209 3.90 32.91 8.99
C GLU A 209 4.49 33.68 7.80
N GLY A 210 3.59 34.17 6.95
CA GLY A 210 3.94 35.12 5.94
C GLY A 210 4.58 36.31 6.65
N LYS A 211 5.90 36.42 6.57
CA LYS A 211 6.58 37.68 6.79
C LYS A 211 6.20 38.59 5.61
N MET A 212 5.03 39.21 5.72
CA MET A 212 4.85 40.54 5.19
C MET A 212 5.66 41.50 6.06
N SER A 213 6.81 41.92 5.56
CA SER A 213 7.35 43.28 5.68
C SER A 213 8.59 43.39 4.81
#